data_AF-A0AAW4TSB4-F1
#
_entry.id   AF-A0AAW4TSB4-F1
#
_cell.length_a   1.000
_cell.length_b   1.000
_cell.length_c   1.000
_cell.angle_alpha   90.00
_cell.angle_beta   90.00
_cell.angle_gamma   90.00
#
_symmetry.space_group_name_H-M   'P 1'
#
loop_
_entity.id
_entity.type
_entity.pdbx_description
1 polymer ?
#
loop_
_entity_poly.entity_id
_entity_poly.type
_entity_poly.pdbx_seq_one_letter_code
_entity_poly.pdbx_strand_id
1 'polypeptide(L)'
;MNLTPRPRDLTALLNSDRTDTAIPNTEKTKNRKDEKPESGEGWVKTSVSLRASTRRRLKTWAAAHDMRIQEVLEDALDSYLS
;
A
#
# COMPACT_ATOMS: atom_id res chain seq x y z
N MET A 1 47.67 7.26 18.33
CA MET A 1 46.29 7.78 18.51
C MET A 1 45.36 6.67 18.08
N ASN A 2 44.76 5.93 19.00
CA ASN A 2 44.10 4.66 18.69
C ASN A 2 42.58 4.87 18.72
N LEU A 3 41.95 4.83 17.54
CA LEU A 3 40.51 4.98 17.32
C LEU A 3 39.80 3.64 17.58
N THR A 4 39.17 3.50 18.74
CA THR A 4 38.17 2.45 18.98
C THR A 4 36.77 3.00 18.71
N PRO A 5 36.04 2.54 17.67
CA PRO A 5 34.64 2.93 17.50
C PRO A 5 33.78 2.18 18.52
N ARG A 6 33.00 2.95 19.30
CA ARG A 6 32.03 2.42 20.28
C ARG A 6 30.91 1.66 19.53
N PRO A 7 30.43 0.52 20.06
CA PRO A 7 29.30 -0.20 19.47
C PRO A 7 28.07 0.71 19.49
N ARG A 8 27.46 0.92 18.32
CA ARG A 8 26.24 1.71 18.16
C ARG A 8 25.11 0.98 18.88
N ASP A 9 24.59 1.61 19.93
CA ASP A 9 23.49 1.12 20.74
C ASP A 9 22.24 0.95 19.85
N LEU A 10 21.85 -0.30 19.60
CA LEU A 10 20.73 -0.67 18.71
C LEU A 10 19.36 -0.32 19.32
N THR A 11 19.32 0.16 20.56
CA THR A 11 18.08 0.55 21.26
C THR A 11 17.41 1.80 20.68
N ALA A 12 18.11 2.63 19.91
CA ALA A 12 17.51 3.77 19.22
C ALA A 12 16.67 3.36 17.99
N LEU A 13 16.89 2.16 17.43
CA LEU A 13 16.15 1.66 16.27
C LEU A 13 14.78 1.07 16.64
N LEU A 14 14.56 0.74 17.92
CA LEU A 14 13.33 0.08 18.37
C LEU A 14 12.21 1.06 18.75
N ASN A 15 12.52 2.34 18.98
CA ASN A 15 11.53 3.37 19.34
C ASN A 15 11.16 4.30 18.18
N SER A 16 11.28 3.85 16.93
CA SER A 16 10.78 4.61 15.78
C SER A 16 9.28 4.38 15.54
N ASP A 17 8.49 4.48 16.61
CA ASP A 17 7.05 4.78 16.55
C ASP A 17 6.86 6.26 16.17
N ARG A 18 7.41 6.65 15.01
CA ARG A 18 7.17 7.95 14.42
C ARG A 18 6.07 7.78 13.39
N THR A 19 4.84 7.98 13.83
CA THR A 19 3.75 8.44 12.97
C THR A 19 4.13 9.80 12.39
N ASP A 20 4.93 9.76 11.32
CA ASP A 20 5.17 10.91 10.47
C ASP A 20 4.14 10.84 9.36
N THR A 21 3.16 11.74 9.43
CA THR A 21 2.16 11.99 8.38
C THR A 21 2.84 12.67 7.20
N ALA A 22 3.86 12.04 6.63
CA ALA A 22 4.33 12.32 5.29
C ALA A 22 3.59 11.36 4.39
N ILE A 23 2.59 11.85 3.65
CA ILE A 23 2.09 11.15 2.48
C ILE A 23 3.23 11.30 1.46
N PRO A 24 4.06 10.27 1.16
CA PRO A 24 4.92 10.38 0.01
C PRO A 24 3.99 10.50 -1.18
N ASN A 25 4.08 11.62 -1.90
CA ASN A 25 3.54 11.74 -3.25
C ASN A 25 3.96 10.48 -3.99
N THR A 26 3.03 9.58 -4.24
CA THR A 26 3.30 8.36 -5.00
C THR A 26 3.70 8.84 -6.38
N GLU A 27 5.01 8.77 -6.62
CA GLU A 27 5.60 8.80 -7.94
C GLU A 27 4.69 7.95 -8.84
N LYS A 28 3.99 8.64 -9.73
CA LYS A 28 3.03 8.06 -10.64
C LYS A 28 3.84 7.14 -11.53
N THR A 29 3.91 5.84 -11.20
CA THR A 29 4.31 4.79 -12.13
C THR A 29 3.26 4.78 -13.23
N LYS A 30 3.45 5.69 -14.18
CA LYS A 30 2.82 5.67 -15.49
C LYS A 30 3.25 4.33 -16.12
N ASN A 31 2.31 3.68 -16.80
CA ASN A 31 2.53 2.58 -17.73
C ASN A 31 2.49 1.16 -17.12
N ARG A 32 1.33 0.72 -16.63
CA ARG A 32 0.90 -0.66 -16.89
C ARG A 32 -0.49 -0.51 -17.51
N LYS A 33 -0.64 -0.97 -18.76
CA LYS A 33 -1.84 -0.76 -19.57
C LYS A 33 -3.08 -1.08 -18.72
N ASP A 34 -3.96 -0.10 -18.56
CA ASP A 34 -5.30 -0.29 -18.05
C ASP A 34 -6.03 -1.18 -19.06
N GLU A 35 -5.88 -2.50 -18.92
CA GLU A 35 -6.78 -3.45 -19.55
C GLU A 35 -8.14 -3.18 -18.92
N LYS A 36 -8.93 -2.42 -19.70
CA LYS A 36 -10.32 -2.08 -19.46
C LYS A 36 -11.08 -3.40 -19.25
N PRO A 37 -11.87 -3.56 -18.19
CA PRO A 37 -12.74 -4.73 -18.08
C PRO A 37 -13.67 -4.78 -19.30
N GLU A 38 -13.86 -5.98 -19.84
CA GLU A 38 -14.74 -6.24 -20.99
C GLU A 38 -16.23 -6.04 -20.64
N SER A 39 -16.55 -5.88 -19.35
CA SER A 39 -17.89 -5.52 -18.88
C SER A 39 -18.17 -4.02 -19.12
N GLY A 40 -19.39 -3.72 -19.59
CA GLY A 40 -19.79 -2.40 -20.08
C GLY A 40 -19.83 -1.26 -19.06
N GLU A 41 -19.46 -1.52 -17.80
CA GLU A 41 -19.41 -0.50 -16.75
C GLU A 41 -17.97 -0.02 -16.54
N GLY A 42 -17.72 1.22 -16.94
CA GLY A 42 -16.43 1.87 -16.71
C GLY A 42 -16.21 2.15 -15.23
N TRP A 43 -14.95 2.17 -14.83
CA TRP A 43 -14.58 2.47 -13.45
C TRP A 43 -14.99 3.89 -13.04
N VAL A 44 -15.74 3.99 -11.94
CA VAL A 44 -16.11 5.27 -11.32
C VAL A 44 -15.19 5.52 -10.13
N LYS A 45 -14.60 6.71 -10.07
CA LYS A 45 -13.72 7.10 -8.97
C LYS A 45 -14.52 7.39 -7.70
N THR A 46 -14.38 6.53 -6.71
CA THR A 46 -14.97 6.72 -5.37
C THR A 46 -13.89 7.15 -4.38
N SER A 47 -14.10 8.27 -3.70
CA SER A 47 -13.13 8.81 -2.74
C SER A 47 -13.32 8.20 -1.35
N VAL A 48 -12.32 7.45 -0.88
CA VAL A 48 -12.27 6.92 0.49
C VAL A 48 -10.83 6.93 1.00
N SER A 49 -10.67 7.26 2.29
CA SER A 49 -9.38 7.23 2.96
C SER A 49 -9.18 5.88 3.65
N LEU A 50 -8.11 5.19 3.30
CA LEU A 50 -7.70 3.94 3.95
C LEU A 50 -6.61 4.21 4.97
N ARG A 51 -6.65 3.50 6.10
CA ARG A 51 -5.52 3.44 7.03
C ARG A 51 -4.28 2.89 6.30
N ALA A 52 -3.11 3.40 6.64
CA ALA A 52 -1.84 2.98 6.04
C ALA A 52 -1.60 1.46 6.18
N SER A 53 -1.95 0.89 7.34
CA SER A 53 -1.87 -0.55 7.60
C SER A 53 -2.80 -1.36 6.68
N THR A 54 -4.05 -0.92 6.53
CA THR A 54 -5.04 -1.55 5.62
C THR A 54 -4.58 -1.49 4.18
N ARG A 55 -4.09 -0.33 3.72
CA ARG A 55 -3.55 -0.18 2.36
C ARG A 55 -2.35 -1.10 2.11
N ARG A 56 -1.45 -1.26 3.08
CA ARG A 56 -0.30 -2.17 2.97
C ARG A 56 -0.76 -3.62 2.84
N ARG A 57 -1.71 -4.05 3.67
CA ARG A 57 -2.28 -5.41 3.60
C ARG A 57 -2.92 -5.67 2.24
N LEU A 58 -3.72 -4.73 1.73
CA LEU A 58 -4.35 -4.82 0.40
C LEU A 58 -3.30 -4.97 -0.71
N LYS A 59 -2.21 -4.19 -0.68
CA LYS A 59 -1.13 -4.31 -1.66
C LYS A 59 -0.44 -5.67 -1.63
N THR A 60 -0.14 -6.18 -0.43
CA THR A 60 0.51 -7.48 -0.26
C THR A 60 -0.40 -8.61 -0.74
N TRP A 61 -1.69 -8.55 -0.42
CA TRP A 61 -2.67 -9.53 -0.87
C TRP A 61 -2.83 -9.49 -2.39
N ALA A 62 -3.00 -8.31 -2.97
CA ALA A 62 -3.09 -8.12 -4.42
C ALA A 62 -1.87 -8.73 -5.15
N ALA A 63 -0.66 -8.49 -4.64
CA ALA A 63 0.56 -9.06 -5.21
C ALA A 63 0.65 -10.60 -5.06
N ALA A 64 0.13 -11.17 -3.97
CA ALA A 64 0.13 -12.62 -3.75
C ALA A 64 -0.89 -13.36 -4.63
N HIS A 65 -1.99 -12.69 -4.98
CA HIS A 65 -3.08 -13.25 -5.78
C HIS A 65 -3.02 -12.85 -7.27
N ASP A 66 -1.98 -12.13 -7.70
CA ASP A 66 -1.84 -11.53 -9.05
C ASP A 66 -3.04 -10.68 -9.47
N MET A 67 -3.65 -9.98 -8.50
CA MET A 67 -4.84 -9.16 -8.69
C MET A 67 -4.50 -7.66 -8.61
N ARG A 68 -5.34 -6.82 -9.21
CA ARG A 68 -5.27 -5.36 -8.96
C ARG A 68 -5.95 -5.03 -7.65
N ILE A 69 -5.44 -4.03 -6.91
CA ILE A 69 -6.06 -3.53 -5.66
C ILE A 69 -7.55 -3.22 -5.84
N GLN A 70 -7.94 -2.76 -7.03
CA GLN A 70 -9.34 -2.51 -7.37
C GLN A 70 -10.17 -3.78 -7.39
N GLU A 71 -9.68 -4.85 -8.01
CA GLU A 71 -10.37 -6.16 -8.05
C GLU A 71 -10.48 -6.78 -6.66
N VAL A 72 -9.43 -6.65 -5.84
CA VAL A 72 -9.47 -7.05 -4.42
C VAL A 72 -10.59 -6.32 -3.67
N LEU A 73 -10.77 -5.04 -3.97
CA LEU A 73 -11.77 -4.21 -3.30
C LEU A 73 -13.18 -4.55 -3.79
N GLU A 74 -13.37 -4.72 -5.10
CA GLU A 74 -14.65 -5.11 -5.69
C GLU A 74 -15.10 -6.48 -5.18
N ASP A 75 -14.21 -7.50 -5.18
CA ASP A 75 -14.50 -8.84 -4.64
C ASP A 75 -14.86 -8.81 -3.15
N ALA A 76 -14.09 -8.06 -2.34
CA ALA A 76 -14.38 -7.92 -0.93
C ALA A 76 -15.70 -7.16 -0.65
N LEU A 77 -16.04 -6.17 -1.49
CA LEU A 77 -17.30 -5.43 -1.37
C LEU A 77 -18.48 -6.28 -1.84
N ASP A 78 -18.36 -7.01 -2.94
CA ASP A 78 -19.38 -7.93 -3.45
C ASP A 78 -19.69 -9.02 -2.41
N SER A 79 -18.65 -9.66 -1.86
CA SER A 79 -18.81 -10.63 -0.78
C SER A 79 -19.40 -10.04 0.51
N TYR A 80 -19.23 -8.75 0.78
CA TYR A 80 -19.77 -8.09 1.99
C TYR A 80 -21.20 -7.60 1.81
N LEU A 81 -21.60 -7.25 0.58
CA LEU A 81 -22.90 -6.69 0.24
C LEU A 81 -23.89 -7.72 -0.32
N SER A 82 -23.43 -8.92 -0.68
CA SER A 82 -24.28 -10.06 -1.04
C SER A 82 -25.05 -10.63 0.16
#